data_AF-M7CAJ4-F1
#
_entry.id   AF-M7CAJ4-F1
#
_cell.length_a   1.000
_cell.length_b   1.000
_cell.length_c   1.000
_cell.angle_alpha   90.00
_cell.angle_beta   90.00
_cell.angle_gamma   90.00
#
_symmetry.space_group_name_H-M   'P 1'
#
loop_
_entity.id
_entity.type
_entity.pdbx_description
1 polymer ?
#
loop_
_entity_poly.entity_id
_entity_poly.type
_entity_poly.pdbx_seq_one_letter_code
_entity_poly.pdbx_strand_id
1 'polypeptide(L)'
;MGAVGRVASMSLGLCRFPQPPLAWSGELRPGEAAIGRTCGRGRTVNKSEEKMMRYGVTNFHGRFCGPNVDIRNDIHELKRLENCTVIEGFLQILLISKAEDYRSFRFPKLTVITDYLLLFRVAGLESLSDLFPNLTVIRGRNLFYNYALVIFEMTNLKEIGLYNLRNITRGAIRIEKNSDLCYLSTVDWSLILDAVSNNYIVGNKPPKECGDLCPGTMEEKPLCEKTSINNEYNYRCWTTNHCQKNVTVSGASQKQVMNHLDKDYAP
;
A
#
# COMPACT_ATOMS: atom_id res chain seq x y z
N MET A 1 -21.94 60.26 15.94
CA MET A 1 -21.76 58.91 16.52
C MET A 1 -21.77 57.92 15.36
N GLY A 2 -20.61 57.47 14.91
CA GLY A 2 -20.46 56.52 13.80
C GLY A 2 -19.30 55.60 14.10
N ALA A 3 -19.59 54.31 14.28
CA ALA A 3 -18.62 53.30 14.70
C ALA A 3 -17.78 52.83 13.50
N VAL A 4 -16.46 52.94 13.62
CA VAL A 4 -15.49 52.39 12.67
C VAL A 4 -15.22 50.93 13.07
N GLY A 5 -15.76 49.99 12.29
CA GLY A 5 -15.51 48.55 12.45
C GLY A 5 -14.09 48.18 12.05
N ARG A 6 -13.37 47.49 12.94
CA ARG A 6 -12.04 46.93 12.67
C ARG A 6 -12.17 45.64 11.86
N VAL A 7 -11.45 45.57 10.75
CA VAL A 7 -11.27 44.36 9.94
C VAL A 7 -10.32 43.43 10.68
N ALA A 8 -10.79 42.24 11.05
CA ALA A 8 -9.98 41.18 11.62
C ALA A 8 -9.19 40.47 10.51
N SER A 9 -7.87 40.50 10.61
CA SER A 9 -6.96 39.73 9.77
C SER A 9 -7.03 38.25 10.15
N MET A 10 -7.67 37.43 9.31
CA MET A 10 -7.65 35.97 9.44
C MET A 10 -6.29 35.46 8.96
N SER A 11 -5.45 35.04 9.92
CA SER A 11 -4.19 34.35 9.65
C SER A 11 -4.47 32.93 9.18
N LEU A 12 -3.99 32.58 7.99
CA LEU A 12 -4.00 31.23 7.44
C LEU A 12 -3.16 30.30 8.34
N GLY A 13 -3.82 29.34 8.98
CA GLY A 13 -3.20 28.28 9.76
C GLY A 13 -2.42 27.33 8.84
N LEU A 14 -1.10 27.42 8.88
CA LEU A 14 -0.18 26.44 8.30
C LEU A 14 -0.32 25.12 9.08
N CYS A 15 -0.73 24.04 8.40
CA CYS A 15 -0.65 22.68 8.92
C CYS A 15 0.82 22.31 9.20
N ARG A 16 1.21 22.28 10.48
CA ARG A 16 2.49 21.72 10.94
C ARG A 16 2.42 20.20 10.88
N PHE A 17 3.22 19.59 10.01
CA PHE A 17 3.62 18.19 10.12
C PHE A 17 4.51 18.01 11.36
N PRO A 18 4.34 16.95 12.16
CA PRO A 18 5.24 16.65 13.26
C PRO A 18 6.58 16.15 12.71
N GLN A 19 7.66 16.85 13.04
CA GLN A 19 9.02 16.37 12.80
C GLN A 19 9.39 15.26 13.81
N PRO A 20 10.14 14.22 13.40
CA PRO A 20 10.69 13.24 14.32
C PRO A 20 11.80 13.85 15.20
N PRO A 21 11.99 13.36 16.43
CA PRO A 21 12.96 13.92 17.37
C PRO A 21 14.41 13.68 16.90
N LEU A 22 15.15 14.78 16.78
CA LEU A 22 16.61 14.77 16.72
C LEU A 22 17.14 14.53 18.14
N ALA A 23 17.76 13.38 18.37
CA ALA A 23 18.62 13.16 19.53
C ALA A 23 19.78 12.26 19.11
N TRP A 24 20.96 12.86 18.94
CA TRP A 24 22.26 12.36 19.41
C TRP A 24 23.35 13.37 19.03
N SER A 25 23.61 14.31 19.93
CA SER A 25 24.86 15.04 20.02
C SER A 25 25.54 14.63 21.32
N GLY A 26 26.63 13.87 21.20
CA GLY A 26 27.46 13.43 22.32
C GLY A 26 28.92 13.59 21.94
N GLU A 27 29.46 14.79 22.19
CA GLU A 27 30.87 15.12 22.11
C GLU A 27 31.64 14.33 23.20
N LEU A 28 32.70 13.62 22.80
CA LEU A 28 33.62 12.93 23.71
C LEU A 28 34.40 13.92 24.58
N ARG A 29 34.55 13.62 25.89
CA ARG A 29 35.63 14.18 26.71
C ARG A 29 36.67 13.10 27.05
N PRO A 30 37.97 13.45 27.06
CA PRO A 30 39.06 12.49 27.23
C PRO A 30 39.51 12.37 28.69
N GLY A 31 39.91 11.14 29.08
CA GLY A 31 40.76 10.90 30.24
C GLY A 31 40.06 10.26 31.42
N GLU A 32 39.97 8.93 31.42
CA GLU A 32 40.18 8.11 32.61
C GLU A 32 40.64 6.71 32.19
N ALA A 33 41.55 6.16 32.98
CA ALA A 33 42.52 5.15 32.57
C ALA A 33 41.94 3.73 32.43
N ALA A 34 42.62 2.98 31.56
CA ALA A 34 42.37 1.58 31.25
C ALA A 34 42.50 0.66 32.48
N ILE A 35 41.56 -0.29 32.57
CA ILE A 35 41.81 -1.60 33.18
C ILE A 35 41.48 -2.62 32.09
N GLY A 36 42.53 -3.18 31.49
CA GLY A 36 42.40 -4.18 30.44
C GLY A 36 41.93 -5.53 30.98
N ARG A 37 41.08 -6.21 30.20
CA ARG A 37 41.07 -7.68 30.10
C ARG A 37 40.82 -8.07 28.64
N THR A 38 41.89 -8.53 28.00
CA THR A 38 41.95 -9.58 26.97
C THR A 38 40.64 -9.91 26.24
N CYS A 39 40.51 -9.47 24.98
CA CYS A 39 39.52 -10.01 24.06
C CYS A 39 40.00 -11.39 23.58
N GLY A 40 39.64 -12.43 24.33
CA GLY A 40 39.88 -13.80 23.94
C GLY A 40 38.95 -14.24 22.81
N ARG A 41 39.58 -14.75 21.75
CA ARG A 41 39.16 -15.90 20.94
C ARG A 41 37.79 -15.78 20.23
N GLY A 42 37.84 -15.76 18.90
CA GLY A 42 36.69 -15.60 18.01
C GLY A 42 35.50 -16.48 18.39
N ARG A 43 34.32 -15.86 18.45
CA ARG A 43 33.08 -16.61 18.27
C ARG A 43 32.99 -16.96 16.80
N THR A 44 33.27 -18.21 16.49
CA THR A 44 32.69 -18.86 15.33
C THR A 44 31.19 -18.65 15.40
N VAL A 45 30.61 -17.95 14.42
CA VAL A 45 29.17 -18.04 14.15
C VAL A 45 28.88 -19.52 14.04
N ASN A 46 28.01 -20.03 14.91
CA ASN A 46 27.69 -21.45 14.93
C ASN A 46 27.10 -21.80 13.56
N LYS A 47 27.71 -22.78 12.87
CA LYS A 47 27.22 -23.34 11.59
C LYS A 47 25.80 -23.90 11.66
N SER A 48 25.14 -23.87 12.82
CA SER A 48 23.71 -24.17 13.01
C SER A 48 22.80 -22.94 12.78
N GLU A 49 23.29 -21.72 12.99
CA GLU A 49 22.52 -20.48 12.72
C GLU A 49 22.52 -20.14 11.22
N GLU A 50 23.62 -20.40 10.50
CA GLU A 50 23.62 -20.40 9.02
C GLU A 50 22.76 -21.54 8.43
N LYS A 51 22.54 -22.61 9.19
CA LYS A 51 21.74 -23.77 8.74
C LYS A 51 20.24 -23.58 8.97
N MET A 52 19.85 -22.63 9.81
CA MET A 52 18.44 -22.30 10.07
C MET A 52 17.86 -21.30 9.07
N MET A 53 18.70 -20.70 8.21
CA MET A 53 18.25 -19.97 7.02
C MET A 53 18.16 -20.86 5.76
N ARG A 54 18.34 -22.18 5.93
CA ARG A 54 18.31 -23.17 4.84
C ARG A 54 17.14 -24.16 4.88
N TYR A 55 16.26 -24.05 5.86
CA TYR A 55 15.03 -24.87 5.95
C TYR A 55 13.79 -23.97 6.01
N GLY A 56 13.29 -23.59 4.84
CA GLY A 56 12.04 -22.86 4.69
C GLY A 56 11.85 -22.35 3.26
N VAL A 57 11.47 -23.24 2.33
CA VAL A 57 10.47 -23.02 1.25
C VAL A 57 10.46 -21.58 0.67
N THR A 58 10.98 -21.22 -0.49
CA THR A 58 10.97 -21.81 -1.85
C THR A 58 12.04 -21.14 -2.71
N ASN A 59 12.32 -21.73 -3.86
CA ASN A 59 13.04 -21.14 -4.97
C ASN A 59 12.31 -19.90 -5.54
N PHE A 60 12.34 -18.76 -4.85
CA PHE A 60 11.86 -17.48 -5.37
C PHE A 60 12.88 -16.94 -6.39
N HIS A 61 12.64 -17.19 -7.68
CA HIS A 61 13.37 -16.53 -8.78
C HIS A 61 12.99 -15.04 -8.96
N GLY A 62 12.32 -14.43 -7.99
CA GLY A 62 11.93 -13.02 -8.04
C GLY A 62 13.04 -12.12 -7.51
N ARG A 63 13.36 -11.02 -8.20
CA ARG A 63 14.31 -10.06 -7.62
C ARG A 63 13.64 -9.29 -6.50
N PHE A 64 14.34 -9.22 -5.37
CA PHE A 64 13.97 -8.40 -4.24
C PHE A 64 14.55 -6.99 -4.41
N CYS A 65 13.77 -5.99 -4.06
CA CYS A 65 14.17 -4.58 -4.05
C CYS A 65 13.92 -3.99 -2.67
N GLY A 66 14.92 -3.34 -2.08
CA GLY A 66 14.85 -2.80 -0.72
C GLY A 66 16.21 -2.77 -0.02
N PRO A 67 16.25 -2.38 1.27
CA PRO A 67 15.10 -2.13 2.13
C PRO A 67 14.42 -0.78 1.87
N ASN A 68 13.09 -0.79 1.75
CA ASN A 68 12.21 0.36 1.48
C ASN A 68 12.50 1.08 0.15
N VAL A 69 11.45 1.44 -0.58
CA VAL A 69 11.57 2.20 -1.83
C VAL A 69 10.79 3.49 -1.69
N ASP A 70 11.50 4.60 -1.77
CA ASP A 70 10.95 5.95 -1.75
C ASP A 70 11.29 6.66 -3.06
N ILE A 71 10.26 7.03 -3.80
CA ILE A 71 10.32 7.67 -5.13
C ILE A 71 9.59 9.01 -5.00
N ARG A 72 10.31 10.10 -5.25
CA ARG A 72 9.75 11.45 -5.07
C ARG A 72 10.21 12.40 -6.16
N ASN A 73 9.36 13.36 -6.49
CA ASN A 73 9.62 14.52 -7.36
C ASN A 73 9.89 14.21 -8.84
N ASP A 74 10.72 13.21 -9.15
CA ASP A 74 11.11 12.80 -10.49
C ASP A 74 10.43 11.47 -10.87
N ILE A 75 9.74 11.45 -11.99
CA ILE A 75 9.08 10.25 -12.51
C ILE A 75 10.09 9.19 -12.98
N HIS A 76 11.28 9.59 -13.42
CA HIS A 76 12.31 8.66 -13.91
C HIS A 76 12.86 7.75 -12.80
N GLU A 77 12.73 8.14 -11.53
CA GLU A 77 13.05 7.30 -10.36
C GLU A 77 12.19 6.01 -10.32
N LEU A 78 11.03 5.99 -10.99
CA LEU A 78 10.22 4.77 -11.15
C LEU A 78 11.00 3.63 -11.80
N LYS A 79 12.03 3.91 -12.62
CA LYS A 79 12.87 2.87 -13.26
C LYS A 79 13.55 1.93 -12.27
N ARG A 80 13.71 2.35 -11.01
CA ARG A 80 14.21 1.49 -9.92
C ARG A 80 13.35 0.24 -9.71
N LEU A 81 12.10 0.25 -10.19
CA LEU A 81 11.14 -0.85 -10.07
C LEU A 81 11.19 -1.87 -11.23
N GLU A 82 11.95 -1.62 -12.31
CA GLU A 82 11.92 -2.39 -13.57
C GLU A 82 12.10 -3.91 -13.41
N ASN A 83 12.91 -4.32 -12.43
CA ASN A 83 13.23 -5.73 -12.20
C ASN A 83 12.67 -6.26 -10.89
N CYS A 84 11.95 -5.45 -10.12
CA CYS A 84 11.44 -5.83 -8.82
C CYS A 84 10.25 -6.77 -8.95
N THR A 85 10.36 -7.94 -8.33
CA THR A 85 9.22 -8.85 -8.13
C THR A 85 8.62 -8.68 -6.75
N VAL A 86 9.48 -8.48 -5.76
CA VAL A 86 9.12 -8.26 -4.36
C VAL A 86 9.79 -6.99 -3.89
N ILE A 87 9.04 -6.08 -3.29
CA ILE A 87 9.59 -4.96 -2.52
C ILE A 87 9.66 -5.36 -1.06
N GLU A 88 10.88 -5.43 -0.54
CA GLU A 88 11.16 -5.61 0.88
C GLU A 88 11.14 -4.25 1.57
N GLY A 89 10.10 -4.03 2.36
CA GLY A 89 9.79 -2.75 3.00
C GLY A 89 8.54 -2.11 2.42
N PHE A 90 8.45 -0.79 2.55
CA PHE A 90 7.38 0.01 1.97
C PHE A 90 7.71 0.49 0.55
N LEU A 91 6.68 0.86 -0.21
CA LEU A 91 6.79 1.63 -1.45
C LEU A 91 6.08 2.97 -1.28
N GLN A 92 6.80 4.06 -1.42
CA GLN A 92 6.30 5.43 -1.42
C GLN A 92 6.53 6.07 -2.78
N ILE A 93 5.48 6.67 -3.36
CA ILE A 93 5.55 7.44 -4.61
C ILE A 93 4.87 8.78 -4.36
N LEU A 94 5.66 9.84 -4.21
CA LEU A 94 5.21 11.14 -3.68
C LEU A 94 5.59 12.31 -4.58
N LEU A 95 4.76 13.36 -4.57
CA LEU A 95 5.13 14.70 -5.05
C LEU A 95 5.60 14.75 -6.52
N ILE A 96 5.10 13.87 -7.38
CA ILE A 96 5.38 13.93 -8.83
C ILE A 96 4.37 14.93 -9.42
N SER A 97 4.80 16.18 -9.55
CA SER A 97 3.92 17.31 -9.86
C SER A 97 3.70 17.55 -11.34
N LYS A 98 4.61 17.05 -12.19
CA LYS A 98 4.48 17.17 -13.64
C LYS A 98 3.63 16.02 -14.15
N ALA A 99 2.58 16.35 -14.89
CA ALA A 99 1.83 15.38 -15.66
C ALA A 99 2.71 14.91 -16.83
N GLU A 100 3.61 13.98 -16.54
CA GLU A 100 4.48 13.32 -17.51
C GLU A 100 3.83 12.02 -18.00
N ASP A 101 4.37 11.47 -19.09
CA ASP A 101 3.79 10.29 -19.72
C ASP A 101 4.15 9.00 -18.95
N TYR A 102 3.21 8.52 -18.12
CA TYR A 102 3.33 7.26 -17.40
C TYR A 102 3.30 6.03 -18.32
N ARG A 103 2.95 6.15 -19.61
CA ARG A 103 2.89 5.02 -20.56
C ARG A 103 4.23 4.30 -20.73
N SER A 104 5.33 5.01 -20.50
CA SER A 104 6.69 4.46 -20.56
C SER A 104 7.10 3.67 -19.30
N PHE A 105 6.32 3.77 -18.22
CA PHE A 105 6.59 3.11 -16.95
C PHE A 105 5.54 2.04 -16.69
N ARG A 106 5.96 0.77 -16.77
CA ARG A 106 5.11 -0.38 -16.46
C ARG A 106 5.93 -1.45 -15.76
N PHE A 107 5.49 -1.89 -14.60
CA PHE A 107 6.21 -2.81 -13.71
C PHE A 107 5.42 -4.11 -13.50
N PRO A 108 5.22 -4.93 -14.56
CA PRO A 108 4.41 -6.13 -14.47
C PRO A 108 5.06 -7.25 -13.63
N LYS A 109 6.34 -7.12 -13.30
CA LYS A 109 7.04 -8.09 -12.44
C LYS A 109 6.67 -7.94 -10.98
N LEU A 110 6.27 -6.73 -10.54
CA LEU A 110 5.99 -6.45 -9.14
C LEU A 110 4.70 -7.16 -8.72
N THR A 111 4.82 -8.10 -7.78
CA THR A 111 3.69 -8.91 -7.30
C THR A 111 3.46 -8.76 -5.80
N VAL A 112 4.48 -8.40 -5.03
CA VAL A 112 4.39 -8.33 -3.56
C VAL A 112 5.08 -7.09 -3.00
N ILE A 113 4.41 -6.43 -2.07
CA ILE A 113 4.98 -5.40 -1.17
C ILE A 113 4.87 -5.94 0.25
N THR A 114 5.98 -5.98 1.00
CA THR A 114 5.94 -6.58 2.35
C THR A 114 5.35 -5.68 3.42
N ASP A 115 5.42 -4.36 3.26
CA ASP A 115 4.93 -3.42 4.27
C ASP A 115 3.69 -2.70 3.71
N TYR A 116 3.79 -1.41 3.35
CA TYR A 116 2.67 -0.63 2.82
C TYR A 116 3.00 0.03 1.48
N LEU A 117 1.94 0.39 0.74
CA LEU A 117 2.00 1.21 -0.47
C LEU A 117 1.39 2.59 -0.17
N LEU A 118 2.12 3.67 -0.46
CA LEU A 118 1.65 5.03 -0.28
C LEU A 118 1.86 5.85 -1.56
N LEU A 119 0.78 6.43 -2.04
CA LEU A 119 0.72 7.33 -3.19
C LEU A 119 0.19 8.69 -2.71
N PHE A 120 0.95 9.75 -2.96
CA PHE A 120 0.58 11.10 -2.52
C PHE A 120 0.96 12.17 -3.54
N ARG A 121 -0.02 12.96 -4.00
CA ARG A 121 0.19 14.07 -4.95
C ARG A 121 1.03 13.67 -6.16
N VAL A 122 0.57 12.64 -6.85
CA VAL A 122 1.13 12.20 -8.13
C VAL A 122 0.17 12.63 -9.22
N ALA A 123 0.59 13.60 -10.03
CA ALA A 123 -0.19 14.16 -11.14
C ALA A 123 -0.01 13.32 -12.41
N GLY A 124 -1.03 13.27 -13.26
CA GLY A 124 -1.00 12.59 -14.57
C GLY A 124 -1.22 11.08 -14.56
N LEU A 125 -1.17 10.41 -13.40
CA LEU A 125 -1.44 8.97 -13.30
C LEU A 125 -2.94 8.70 -13.24
N GLU A 126 -3.49 8.01 -14.25
CA GLU A 126 -4.93 7.75 -14.36
C GLU A 126 -5.37 6.43 -13.71
N SER A 127 -4.52 5.40 -13.72
CA SER A 127 -4.81 4.09 -13.10
C SER A 127 -3.55 3.42 -12.56
N LEU A 128 -3.62 2.75 -11.41
CA LEU A 128 -2.47 1.98 -10.92
C LEU A 128 -2.24 0.69 -11.72
N SER A 129 -3.18 0.26 -12.57
CA SER A 129 -2.95 -0.84 -13.51
C SER A 129 -1.83 -0.53 -14.51
N ASP A 130 -1.59 0.75 -14.78
CA ASP A 130 -0.56 1.19 -15.72
C ASP A 130 0.83 0.94 -15.14
N LEU A 131 0.99 1.10 -13.83
CA LEU A 131 2.24 0.84 -13.12
C LEU A 131 2.35 -0.61 -12.65
N PHE A 132 1.36 -1.12 -11.93
CA PHE A 132 1.45 -2.36 -11.16
C PHE A 132 0.33 -3.35 -11.49
N PRO A 133 0.22 -3.80 -12.76
CA PRO A 133 -0.89 -4.65 -13.19
C PRO A 133 -0.94 -6.00 -12.45
N ASN A 134 0.19 -6.49 -11.92
CA ASN A 134 0.29 -7.80 -11.28
C ASN A 134 0.51 -7.75 -9.76
N LEU A 135 0.38 -6.57 -9.13
CA LEU A 135 0.47 -6.47 -7.68
C LEU A 135 -0.65 -7.31 -7.05
N THR A 136 -0.25 -8.34 -6.31
CA THR A 136 -1.15 -9.40 -5.82
C THR A 136 -1.32 -9.34 -4.31
N VAL A 137 -0.25 -9.03 -3.58
CA VAL A 137 -0.26 -9.04 -2.10
C VAL A 137 0.44 -7.81 -1.52
N ILE A 138 -0.19 -7.19 -0.54
CA ILE A 138 0.44 -6.22 0.37
C ILE A 138 0.41 -6.83 1.78
N ARG A 139 1.56 -7.20 2.32
CA ARG A 139 1.60 -7.98 3.58
C ARG A 139 1.36 -7.13 4.82
N GLY A 140 1.67 -5.84 4.83
CA GLY A 140 1.40 -4.97 5.99
C GLY A 140 2.20 -5.32 7.24
N ARG A 141 3.44 -5.83 7.10
CA ARG A 141 4.32 -6.09 8.27
C ARG A 141 4.53 -4.82 9.09
N ASN A 142 4.86 -3.73 8.40
CA ASN A 142 4.81 -2.36 8.92
C ASN A 142 3.70 -1.60 8.19
N LEU A 143 3.13 -0.61 8.87
CA LEU A 143 1.99 0.18 8.39
C LEU A 143 2.34 1.67 8.40
N PHE A 144 1.73 2.42 7.50
CA PHE A 144 1.72 3.88 7.59
C PHE A 144 0.58 4.28 8.53
N TYR A 145 0.91 4.58 9.79
CA TYR A 145 -0.03 4.57 10.90
C TYR A 145 -0.70 3.19 11.03
N ASN A 146 -1.97 3.05 10.64
CA ASN A 146 -2.71 1.78 10.64
C ASN A 146 -3.06 1.29 9.24
N TYR A 147 -2.50 1.92 8.20
CA TYR A 147 -2.87 1.67 6.81
C TYR A 147 -1.76 0.93 6.05
N ALA A 148 -2.18 -0.05 5.25
CA ALA A 148 -1.32 -0.81 4.33
C ALA A 148 -1.38 -0.28 2.90
N LEU A 149 -2.46 0.41 2.54
CA LEU A 149 -2.61 1.11 1.27
C LEU A 149 -3.11 2.53 1.54
N VAL A 150 -2.39 3.51 1.03
CA VAL A 150 -2.74 4.93 1.14
C VAL A 150 -2.73 5.56 -0.25
N ILE A 151 -3.86 6.13 -0.66
CA ILE A 151 -4.04 6.86 -1.91
C ILE A 151 -4.63 8.22 -1.55
N PHE A 152 -3.79 9.26 -1.58
CA PHE A 152 -4.16 10.57 -1.04
C PHE A 152 -3.83 11.72 -2.01
N GLU A 153 -4.81 12.58 -2.28
CA GLU A 153 -4.66 13.76 -3.15
C GLU A 153 -4.07 13.41 -4.54
N MET A 154 -4.57 12.33 -5.16
CA MET A 154 -4.23 11.95 -6.54
C MET A 154 -5.17 12.67 -7.52
N THR A 155 -4.66 13.72 -8.16
CA THR A 155 -5.50 14.69 -8.90
C THR A 155 -6.13 14.14 -10.17
N ASN A 156 -5.52 13.16 -10.84
CA ASN A 156 -5.96 12.63 -12.14
C ASN A 156 -6.32 11.15 -12.10
N LEU A 157 -6.27 10.53 -10.92
CA LEU A 157 -6.53 9.10 -10.76
C LEU A 157 -8.02 8.82 -10.92
N LYS A 158 -8.37 8.07 -11.97
CA LYS A 158 -9.76 7.74 -12.34
C LYS A 158 -10.22 6.43 -11.72
N GLU A 159 -9.31 5.50 -11.50
CA GLU A 159 -9.59 4.18 -10.93
C GLU A 159 -8.36 3.63 -10.20
N ILE A 160 -8.57 2.76 -9.21
CA ILE A 160 -7.44 2.11 -8.51
C ILE A 160 -6.76 1.09 -9.43
N GLY A 161 -7.53 0.31 -10.20
CA GLY A 161 -6.99 -0.56 -11.25
C GLY A 161 -6.11 -1.73 -10.79
N LEU A 162 -5.98 -2.00 -9.48
CA LEU A 162 -5.19 -3.12 -8.96
C LEU A 162 -5.95 -4.45 -9.09
N TYR A 163 -6.32 -4.84 -10.30
CA TYR A 163 -7.22 -5.97 -10.57
C TYR A 163 -6.67 -7.36 -10.22
N ASN A 164 -5.37 -7.46 -9.92
CA ASN A 164 -4.74 -8.68 -9.41
C ASN A 164 -4.56 -8.67 -7.89
N LEU A 165 -4.89 -7.58 -7.18
CA LEU A 165 -4.76 -7.51 -5.72
C LEU A 165 -5.75 -8.49 -5.09
N ARG A 166 -5.22 -9.49 -4.38
CA ARG A 166 -6.00 -10.56 -3.75
C ARG A 166 -6.02 -10.49 -2.24
N ASN A 167 -4.96 -9.96 -1.64
CA ASN A 167 -4.82 -10.00 -0.19
C ASN A 167 -4.05 -8.79 0.32
N ILE A 168 -4.65 -8.09 1.28
CA ILE A 168 -3.93 -7.21 2.21
C ILE A 168 -3.96 -7.90 3.57
N THR A 169 -2.81 -8.42 3.99
CA THR A 169 -2.76 -9.36 5.14
C THR A 169 -2.97 -8.65 6.47
N ARG A 170 -2.46 -7.41 6.60
CA ARG A 170 -2.59 -6.61 7.82
C ARG A 170 -2.72 -5.14 7.46
N GLY A 171 -3.54 -4.41 8.23
CA GLY A 171 -3.77 -2.98 8.06
C GLY A 171 -5.03 -2.68 7.26
N ALA A 172 -5.52 -1.44 7.40
CA ALA A 172 -6.66 -0.92 6.65
C ALA A 172 -6.21 -0.18 5.38
N ILE A 173 -7.17 0.34 4.61
CA ILE A 173 -6.87 1.26 3.49
C ILE A 173 -7.32 2.68 3.80
N ARG A 174 -6.60 3.66 3.26
CA ARG A 174 -6.96 5.08 3.29
C ARG A 174 -7.01 5.61 1.87
N ILE A 175 -8.19 5.95 1.37
CA ILE A 175 -8.40 6.51 0.03
C ILE A 175 -9.12 7.84 0.20
N GLU A 176 -8.40 8.94 0.02
CA GLU A 176 -8.90 10.24 0.42
C GLU A 176 -8.55 11.36 -0.57
N LYS A 177 -9.50 12.27 -0.81
CA LYS A 177 -9.32 13.48 -1.63
C LYS A 177 -8.87 13.22 -3.08
N ASN A 178 -9.39 12.17 -3.71
CA ASN A 178 -9.13 11.88 -5.13
C ASN A 178 -10.37 12.29 -5.94
N SER A 179 -10.37 13.51 -6.49
CA SER A 179 -11.56 14.15 -7.07
C SER A 179 -12.12 13.47 -8.31
N ASP A 180 -11.28 12.73 -9.04
CA ASP A 180 -11.65 12.04 -10.29
C ASP A 180 -11.85 10.53 -10.10
N LEU A 181 -11.66 10.02 -8.89
CA LEU A 181 -11.60 8.59 -8.60
C LEU A 181 -12.98 7.93 -8.52
N CYS A 182 -13.25 7.02 -9.45
CA CYS A 182 -14.43 6.17 -9.56
C CYS A 182 -14.08 4.69 -9.27
N TYR A 183 -15.04 3.77 -9.46
CA TYR A 183 -14.90 2.33 -9.18
C TYR A 183 -14.61 1.98 -7.71
N LEU A 184 -15.01 2.84 -6.77
CA LEU A 184 -14.81 2.59 -5.33
C LEU A 184 -15.91 1.69 -4.74
N SER A 185 -17.16 1.88 -5.17
CA SER A 185 -18.31 1.08 -4.71
C SER A 185 -18.44 -0.28 -5.41
N THR A 186 -17.75 -0.45 -6.54
CA THR A 186 -17.72 -1.70 -7.31
C THR A 186 -16.67 -2.69 -6.80
N VAL A 187 -15.81 -2.30 -5.85
CA VAL A 187 -14.81 -3.19 -5.24
C VAL A 187 -15.27 -3.63 -3.86
N ASP A 188 -15.38 -4.94 -3.68
CA ASP A 188 -15.65 -5.59 -2.40
C ASP A 188 -14.36 -5.81 -1.60
N TRP A 189 -14.05 -4.85 -0.73
CA TRP A 189 -12.85 -4.90 0.12
C TRP A 189 -12.87 -6.05 1.14
N SER A 190 -14.04 -6.61 1.48
CA SER A 190 -14.16 -7.74 2.41
C SER A 190 -13.56 -9.04 1.89
N LEU A 191 -13.41 -9.14 0.56
CA LEU A 191 -12.74 -10.25 -0.10
C LEU A 191 -11.21 -10.09 -0.12
N ILE A 192 -10.69 -8.89 0.15
CA ILE A 192 -9.26 -8.55 0.02
C ILE A 192 -8.60 -8.42 1.40
N LEU A 193 -9.32 -7.91 2.40
CA LEU A 193 -8.78 -7.62 3.73
C LEU A 193 -9.81 -7.84 4.83
N ASP A 194 -9.35 -8.24 6.02
CA ASP A 194 -10.25 -8.56 7.14
C ASP A 194 -10.67 -7.32 7.94
N ALA A 195 -9.81 -6.31 8.06
CA ALA A 195 -10.04 -5.09 8.86
C ALA A 195 -10.88 -4.02 8.14
N VAL A 196 -11.94 -4.40 7.42
CA VAL A 196 -12.74 -3.50 6.55
C VAL A 196 -13.37 -2.35 7.35
N SER A 197 -13.78 -2.59 8.59
CA SER A 197 -14.37 -1.58 9.48
C SER A 197 -13.46 -0.39 9.75
N ASN A 198 -12.14 -0.56 9.55
CA ASN A 198 -11.13 0.46 9.81
C ASN A 198 -10.73 1.21 8.52
N ASN A 199 -11.35 0.90 7.38
CA ASN A 199 -11.08 1.58 6.12
C ASN A 199 -11.56 3.04 6.18
N TYR A 200 -10.75 3.95 5.63
CA TYR A 200 -11.07 5.37 5.56
C TYR A 200 -11.18 5.80 4.09
N ILE A 201 -12.41 5.96 3.59
CA ILE A 201 -12.68 6.32 2.18
C ILE A 201 -13.56 7.57 2.17
N VAL A 202 -12.97 8.76 2.00
CA VAL A 202 -13.67 10.05 2.14
C VAL A 202 -13.16 11.08 1.13
N GLY A 203 -14.05 11.94 0.61
CA GLY A 203 -13.66 13.07 -0.25
C GLY A 203 -13.19 12.67 -1.65
N ASN A 204 -13.60 11.49 -2.14
CA ASN A 204 -13.40 11.06 -3.52
C ASN A 204 -14.61 11.46 -4.38
N LYS A 205 -14.56 11.19 -5.69
CA LYS A 205 -15.69 11.48 -6.59
C LYS A 205 -16.98 10.80 -6.09
N PRO A 206 -18.12 11.51 -6.00
CA PRO A 206 -19.38 10.91 -5.58
C PRO A 206 -19.81 9.79 -6.53
N PRO A 207 -20.24 8.61 -6.02
CA PRO A 207 -20.62 7.49 -6.89
C PRO A 207 -21.72 7.81 -7.90
N LYS A 208 -22.61 8.76 -7.58
CA LYS A 208 -23.68 9.23 -8.49
C LYS A 208 -23.17 9.99 -9.71
N GLU A 209 -21.99 10.58 -9.61
CA GLU A 209 -21.30 11.28 -10.70
C GLU A 209 -20.34 10.36 -11.46
N CYS A 210 -20.16 9.14 -10.96
CA CYS A 210 -19.45 8.08 -11.65
C CYS A 210 -20.43 7.30 -12.54
N GLY A 211 -20.02 7.04 -13.78
CA GLY A 211 -20.72 6.14 -14.70
C GLY A 211 -20.15 4.73 -14.60
N ASP A 212 -20.05 4.18 -13.39
CA ASP A 212 -19.38 2.90 -13.15
C ASP A 212 -20.14 1.77 -13.85
N LEU A 213 -19.50 1.14 -14.83
CA LEU A 213 -20.05 0.01 -15.59
C LEU A 213 -19.03 -1.12 -15.63
N CYS A 214 -19.39 -2.24 -15.00
CA CYS A 214 -18.54 -3.42 -15.02
C CYS A 214 -18.57 -4.14 -16.38
N PRO A 215 -17.51 -4.89 -16.73
CA PRO A 215 -17.44 -5.69 -17.96
C PRO A 215 -18.68 -6.55 -18.22
N GLY A 216 -19.22 -6.47 -19.44
CA GLY A 216 -20.36 -7.27 -19.87
C GLY A 216 -21.70 -6.92 -19.21
N THR A 217 -21.80 -5.84 -18.43
CA THR A 217 -23.08 -5.42 -17.81
C THR A 217 -24.16 -5.11 -18.86
N MET A 218 -23.76 -4.66 -20.06
CA MET A 218 -24.66 -4.35 -21.17
C MET A 218 -24.84 -5.53 -22.15
N GLU A 219 -24.18 -6.66 -21.89
CA GLU A 219 -24.22 -7.86 -22.73
C GLU A 219 -25.19 -8.90 -22.13
N GLU A 220 -25.65 -9.84 -22.96
CA GLU A 220 -26.58 -10.91 -22.52
C GLU A 220 -25.98 -11.79 -21.41
N LYS A 221 -24.63 -11.86 -21.35
CA LYS A 221 -23.91 -12.64 -20.36
C LYS A 221 -22.93 -11.75 -19.57
N PRO A 222 -23.34 -11.24 -18.40
CA PRO A 222 -22.47 -10.45 -17.56
C PRO A 222 -21.26 -11.27 -17.10
N LEU A 223 -20.06 -10.68 -17.18
CA LEU A 223 -18.79 -11.38 -16.93
C LEU A 223 -18.40 -11.39 -15.45
N CYS A 224 -18.82 -10.37 -14.70
CA CYS A 224 -18.39 -10.18 -13.33
C CYS A 224 -19.32 -10.86 -12.31
N GLU A 225 -18.73 -11.31 -11.20
CA GLU A 225 -19.50 -11.83 -10.07
C GLU A 225 -20.17 -10.69 -9.28
N LYS A 226 -21.24 -11.02 -8.56
CA LYS A 226 -21.96 -10.07 -7.68
C LYS A 226 -21.75 -10.45 -6.22
N THR A 227 -21.66 -9.45 -5.35
CA THR A 227 -21.68 -9.64 -3.90
C THR A 227 -22.58 -8.60 -3.25
N SER A 228 -22.84 -8.70 -1.94
CA SER A 228 -23.60 -7.68 -1.20
C SER A 228 -22.65 -6.82 -0.37
N ILE A 229 -22.68 -5.49 -0.59
CA ILE A 229 -21.97 -4.50 0.23
C ILE A 229 -23.03 -3.54 0.77
N ASN A 230 -23.12 -3.37 2.09
CA ASN A 230 -24.10 -2.48 2.72
C ASN A 230 -25.55 -2.71 2.24
N ASN A 231 -25.95 -3.98 2.08
CA ASN A 231 -27.24 -4.44 1.54
C ASN A 231 -27.48 -4.15 0.04
N GLU A 232 -26.47 -3.66 -0.69
CA GLU A 232 -26.53 -3.49 -2.14
C GLU A 232 -25.89 -4.67 -2.88
N TYR A 233 -26.71 -5.43 -3.60
CA TYR A 233 -26.27 -6.56 -4.41
C TYR A 233 -25.96 -6.14 -5.85
N ASN A 234 -24.67 -6.04 -6.20
CA ASN A 234 -24.25 -5.51 -7.50
C ASN A 234 -22.97 -6.20 -8.01
N TYR A 235 -22.64 -5.98 -9.29
CA TYR A 235 -21.42 -6.49 -9.93
C TYR A 235 -20.16 -5.92 -9.32
N ARG A 236 -19.10 -6.73 -9.29
CA ARG A 236 -17.81 -6.34 -8.73
C ARG A 236 -16.73 -6.23 -9.79
N CYS A 237 -16.14 -5.05 -9.90
CA CYS A 237 -15.11 -4.74 -10.87
C CYS A 237 -14.14 -3.68 -10.36
N TRP A 238 -12.90 -3.76 -10.85
CA TRP A 238 -11.85 -2.78 -10.58
C TRP A 238 -11.83 -1.64 -11.60
N THR A 239 -12.27 -1.93 -12.83
CA THR A 239 -12.26 -1.03 -13.98
C THR A 239 -13.39 -1.44 -14.95
N THR A 240 -13.62 -0.66 -16.01
CA THR A 240 -14.52 -1.02 -17.13
C THR A 240 -14.18 -2.36 -17.80
N ASN A 241 -12.92 -2.79 -17.71
CA ASN A 241 -12.38 -3.94 -18.45
C ASN A 241 -11.98 -5.11 -17.55
N HIS A 242 -11.97 -4.93 -16.22
CA HIS A 242 -11.50 -5.95 -15.29
C HIS A 242 -12.48 -6.15 -14.13
N CYS A 243 -13.07 -7.35 -14.09
CA CYS A 243 -13.87 -7.81 -12.95
C CYS A 243 -12.99 -7.98 -11.70
N GLN A 244 -13.61 -7.83 -10.52
CA GLN A 244 -13.00 -8.26 -9.28
C GLN A 244 -13.02 -9.77 -9.28
N LYS A 245 -11.82 -10.34 -9.29
CA LYS A 245 -11.68 -11.79 -9.25
C LYS A 245 -11.96 -12.24 -7.82
N ASN A 246 -12.95 -13.11 -7.65
CA ASN A 246 -13.20 -13.71 -6.34
C ASN A 246 -12.03 -14.61 -5.95
N VAL A 247 -11.76 -14.67 -4.65
CA VAL A 247 -10.96 -15.75 -4.09
C VAL A 247 -11.93 -16.92 -4.03
N THR A 248 -12.08 -17.64 -5.14
CA THR A 248 -12.92 -18.85 -5.16
C THR A 248 -12.32 -19.83 -4.19
N VAL A 249 -12.96 -19.94 -3.03
CA VAL A 249 -12.80 -21.03 -2.09
C VAL A 249 -13.36 -22.27 -2.78
N SER A 250 -12.55 -22.85 -3.67
CA SER A 250 -12.73 -24.21 -4.16
C SER A 250 -12.42 -25.13 -2.98
N GLY A 251 -13.43 -25.32 -2.14
CA GLY A 251 -13.35 -26.06 -0.87
C GLY A 251 -13.58 -25.12 0.31
N ALA A 252 -14.83 -25.02 0.75
CA ALA A 252 -15.23 -24.31 1.96
C ALA A 252 -14.19 -24.47 3.09
N SER A 253 -13.92 -23.38 3.83
CA SER A 253 -13.03 -23.29 5.00
C SER A 253 -11.50 -23.25 4.74
N GLN A 254 -10.98 -22.08 4.34
CA GLN A 254 -9.57 -21.73 4.61
C GLN A 254 -9.38 -20.48 5.48
N LYS A 255 -10.48 -19.83 5.92
CA LYS A 255 -10.42 -18.84 7.02
C LYS A 255 -10.46 -19.47 8.42
N GLN A 256 -10.62 -20.79 8.54
CA GLN A 256 -10.58 -21.53 9.82
C GLN A 256 -9.31 -22.36 10.04
N VAL A 257 -8.46 -22.56 9.02
CA VAL A 257 -7.28 -23.44 9.14
C VAL A 257 -6.01 -22.69 9.60
N MET A 258 -6.00 -21.35 9.57
CA MET A 258 -4.87 -20.56 10.10
C MET A 258 -5.07 -20.09 11.56
N ASN A 259 -6.09 -20.60 12.26
CA ASN A 259 -6.32 -20.34 13.70
C ASN A 259 -6.25 -21.62 14.57
N HIS A 260 -5.72 -22.72 14.02
CA HIS A 260 -5.55 -24.00 14.74
C HIS A 260 -4.13 -24.53 14.79
N LEU A 261 -3.12 -23.78 14.34
CA LEU A 261 -1.70 -24.17 14.45
C LEU A 261 -0.90 -23.40 15.51
N ASP A 262 -1.53 -22.54 16.30
CA ASP A 262 -0.89 -21.77 17.40
C ASP A 262 -1.35 -22.21 18.81
N LYS A 263 -1.83 -23.46 18.99
CA LYS A 263 -2.18 -24.01 20.32
C LYS A 263 -1.25 -25.09 20.86
N ASP A 264 -0.31 -25.58 20.06
CA ASP A 264 0.60 -26.66 20.48
C ASP A 264 2.03 -26.20 20.77
N TYR A 265 2.27 -24.87 20.86
CA TYR A 265 3.57 -24.35 21.28
C TYR A 265 3.44 -23.07 22.11
N ALA A 266 2.97 -23.23 23.35
CA ALA A 266 3.30 -22.33 24.44
C ALA A 266 3.84 -23.17 25.63
N PRO A 267 4.94 -22.75 26.27
CA PRO A 267 5.55 -23.47 27.39
C PRO A 267 4.68 -23.48 28.66
#